data_AF-A0A1V6IQY1-F1
#
_entry.id   AF-A0A1V6IQY1-F1
#
_cell.length_a   1.000
_cell.length_b   1.000
_cell.length_c   1.000
_cell.angle_alpha   90.00
_cell.angle_beta   90.00
_cell.angle_gamma   90.00
#
_symmetry.space_group_name_H-M   'P 1'
#
loop_
_entity.id
_entity.type
_entity.pdbx_description
1 polymer ?
#
loop_
_entity_poly.entity_id
_entity_poly.type
_entity_poly.pdbx_seq_one_letter_code
_entity_poly.pdbx_strand_id
1 'polypeptide(L)' 'MRKRGRWLSSKETFTRGENMEKRYTDFEMRLISYYDKHKDLLEILARYDDMLLQAIALSFIKNVEDIKKRN' A
#
# COMPACT_ATOMS: atom_id res chain seq x y z
N MET A 1 -1.57 6.84 46.79
CA MET A 1 -1.91 5.57 46.11
C MET A 1 -2.49 5.88 44.73
N ARG A 2 -2.04 5.14 43.70
CA ARG A 2 -2.63 4.96 42.35
C ARG A 2 -2.50 6.08 41.30
N LYS A 3 -1.95 5.65 40.15
CA LYS A 3 -2.15 6.28 38.83
C LYS A 3 -0.91 6.36 37.95
N ARG A 4 -0.09 5.29 37.84
CA ARG A 4 0.90 5.17 36.74
C ARG A 4 0.14 5.27 35.43
N GLY A 5 0.34 6.37 34.70
CA GLY A 5 -0.12 6.53 33.33
C GLY A 5 0.51 5.42 32.49
N ARG A 6 -0.29 4.40 32.21
CA ARG A 6 0.07 3.33 31.28
C ARG A 6 0.05 4.00 29.90
N TRP A 7 1.22 4.38 29.41
CA TRP A 7 1.44 4.70 28.00
C TRP A 7 1.09 3.44 27.22
N LEU A 8 -0.17 3.35 26.79
CA LEU A 8 -0.63 2.34 25.86
C LEU A 8 0.06 2.67 24.53
N SER A 9 1.07 1.88 24.23
CA SER A 9 1.76 1.81 22.95
C SER A 9 0.74 1.88 21.82
N SER A 10 0.92 2.84 20.90
CA SER A 10 0.10 3.08 19.71
C SER A 10 0.15 1.94 18.67
N LYS A 11 -0.03 0.69 19.10
CA LYS A 11 -0.08 -0.50 18.24
C LYS A 11 -1.49 -1.04 18.01
N GLU A 12 -2.52 -0.46 18.62
CA GLU A 12 -3.89 -1.00 18.55
C GLU A 12 -4.90 0.06 18.11
N THR A 13 -4.91 0.44 16.82
CA THR A 13 -6.09 1.01 16.13
C THR A 13 -6.04 0.73 14.63
N PHE A 14 -5.86 -0.54 14.23
CA PHE A 14 -6.03 -0.93 12.82
C PHE A 14 -7.02 -2.08 12.62
N THR A 15 -7.93 -2.29 13.57
CA THR A 15 -8.93 -3.36 13.51
C THR A 15 -10.26 -2.87 14.04
N ARG A 16 -10.80 -1.79 13.49
CA ARG A 16 -12.21 -1.46 13.72
C ARG A 16 -12.80 -0.66 12.57
N GLY A 17 -13.32 -1.41 11.61
CA GLY A 17 -14.03 -0.90 10.44
C GLY A 17 -14.34 -2.07 9.52
N GLU A 18 -15.45 -2.75 9.83
CA GLU A 18 -16.35 -3.40 8.89
C GLU A 18 -15.79 -4.50 7.95
N ASN A 19 -16.46 -5.65 8.01
CA ASN A 19 -16.52 -6.63 6.92
C ASN A 19 -17.09 -5.97 5.64
N MET A 20 -16.33 -5.10 4.99
CA MET A 20 -16.43 -4.99 3.54
C MET A 20 -15.86 -6.29 3.00
N GLU A 21 -16.57 -6.98 2.12
CA GLU A 21 -16.00 -8.06 1.32
C GLU A 21 -14.62 -7.60 0.84
N LYS A 22 -13.56 -8.12 1.47
CA LYS A 22 -12.21 -7.73 1.13
C LYS A 22 -11.92 -8.34 -0.24
N ARG A 23 -12.31 -7.61 -1.28
CA ARG A 23 -11.93 -7.84 -2.68
C ARG A 23 -10.41 -7.99 -2.81
N TYR A 24 -9.66 -7.39 -1.89
CA TYR A 24 -8.21 -7.42 -1.87
C TYR A 24 -7.70 -7.99 -0.55
N THR A 25 -6.68 -8.85 -0.64
CA THR A 25 -5.87 -9.29 0.50
C THR A 25 -5.19 -8.09 1.18
N ASP A 26 -4.77 -8.23 2.44
CA ASP A 26 -4.06 -7.16 3.14
C ASP A 26 -2.76 -6.74 2.45
N PHE A 27 -2.12 -7.67 1.71
CA PHE A 27 -0.95 -7.36 0.89
C PHE A 27 -1.31 -6.54 -0.34
N GLU A 28 -2.35 -6.92 -1.08
CA GLU A 28 -2.85 -6.18 -2.24
C GLU A 28 -3.30 -4.76 -1.85
N MET A 29 -3.99 -4.61 -0.71
CA MET A 29 -4.37 -3.29 -0.21
C MET A 29 -3.15 -2.41 0.09
N ARG A 30 -2.07 -2.97 0.63
CA ARG A 30 -0.82 -2.22 0.86
C ARG A 30 -0.16 -1.79 -0.46
N LEU A 31 -0.13 -2.69 -1.45
CA LEU A 31 0.41 -2.38 -2.78
C LEU A 31 -0.38 -1.26 -3.46
N ILE A 32 -1.71 -1.37 -3.47
CA ILE A 32 -2.60 -0.36 -4.04
C ILE A 32 -2.41 0.99 -3.31
N SER A 33 -2.42 0.97 -1.97
CA SER A 33 -2.25 2.18 -1.17
C SER A 33 -0.89 2.85 -1.41
N TYR A 34 0.17 2.06 -1.57
CA TYR A 34 1.50 2.56 -1.89
C TYR A 34 1.53 3.17 -3.30
N TYR A 35 0.94 2.49 -4.28
CA TYR A 35 0.82 2.99 -5.65
C TYR A 35 0.07 4.32 -5.68
N ASP A 36 -1.13 4.41 -5.08
CA ASP A 36 -1.94 5.61 -5.13
C ASP A 36 -1.24 6.81 -4.46
N LYS A 37 -0.46 6.56 -3.40
CA LYS A 37 0.35 7.60 -2.72
C LYS A 37 1.57 8.06 -3.52
N HIS A 38 2.17 7.17 -4.30
CA HIS A 38 3.45 7.40 -5.00
C HIS A 38 3.34 7.34 -6.52
N LYS A 39 2.13 7.50 -7.05
CA LYS A 39 1.81 7.33 -8.47
C LYS A 39 2.72 8.17 -9.37
N ASP A 40 2.83 9.47 -9.09
CA ASP A 40 3.63 10.39 -9.90
C ASP A 40 5.11 9.98 -9.94
N LEU A 41 5.66 9.55 -8.80
CA LEU A 41 7.04 9.07 -8.72
C LEU A 41 7.24 7.80 -9.56
N LEU A 42 6.31 6.85 -9.46
CA LEU A 42 6.36 5.61 -10.25
C LEU A 42 6.25 5.89 -11.75
N GLU A 43 5.41 6.85 -12.17
CA GLU A 43 5.30 7.26 -13.56
C GLU A 43 6.54 8.01 -14.09
N ILE A 44 7.24 8.73 -13.21
CA ILE A 44 8.55 9.33 -13.54
C ILE A 44 9.59 8.22 -13.71
N LEU A 45 9.66 7.29 -12.76
CA LEU A 45 10.60 6.16 -12.80
C LEU A 45 10.36 5.25 -14.02
N ALA A 46 9.11 5.06 -14.42
CA ALA A 46 8.75 4.29 -15.62
C ALA A 46 9.23 4.94 -16.94
N ARG A 47 9.57 6.23 -16.92
CA ARG A 47 10.12 6.99 -18.06
C ARG A 47 11.60 7.33 -17.89
N TYR A 48 12.21 6.84 -16.81
CA TYR A 48 13.59 7.13 -16.49
C TYR A 48 14.54 6.29 -17.36
N ASP A 49 15.72 6.83 -17.66
CA ASP A 49 16.68 6.23 -18.60
C ASP A 49 17.34 4.95 -18.04
N ASP A 50 17.35 4.80 -16.71
CA ASP A 50 17.82 3.57 -16.07
C ASP A 50 16.83 2.43 -16.31
N MET A 51 17.24 1.47 -17.13
CA MET A 51 16.44 0.32 -17.55
C MET A 51 15.97 -0.55 -16.36
N LEU A 52 16.75 -0.67 -15.29
CA LEU A 52 16.37 -1.44 -14.12
C LEU A 52 15.28 -0.72 -13.33
N LEU A 53 15.45 0.57 -13.08
CA LEU A 53 14.44 1.39 -12.39
C LEU A 53 13.15 1.47 -13.18
N GLN A 54 13.25 1.63 -14.51
CA GLN A 54 12.11 1.58 -15.40
C GLN A 54 11.38 0.24 -15.33
N ALA A 55 12.10 -0.89 -15.41
CA ALA A 55 11.49 -2.22 -15.35
C ALA A 55 10.79 -2.49 -14.02
N ILE A 56 11.38 -2.06 -12.90
CA ILE A 56 10.79 -2.17 -11.56
C ILE A 56 9.51 -1.34 -11.48
N ALA A 57 9.56 -0.08 -11.91
CA ALA A 57 8.40 0.81 -11.88
C ALA A 57 7.25 0.28 -12.74
N LEU A 58 7.53 -0.11 -13.99
CA LEU A 58 6.53 -0.68 -14.89
C LEU A 58 5.93 -1.98 -14.35
N SER A 59 6.75 -2.86 -13.78
CA SER A 59 6.27 -4.11 -13.17
C SER A 59 5.35 -3.82 -11.97
N PHE A 60 5.70 -2.83 -11.15
CA PHE A 60 4.90 -2.44 -10.01
C PHE A 60 3.55 -1.87 -10.43
N ILE A 61 3.54 -0.95 -11.41
CA ILE A 61 2.32 -0.35 -11.97
C ILE A 61 1.41 -1.46 -12.52
N LYS A 62 1.96 -2.35 -13.35
CA LYS A 62 1.22 -3.46 -13.96
C LYS A 62 0.61 -4.39 -12.90
N ASN A 63 1.37 -4.76 -11.87
CA ASN A 63 0.86 -5.62 -10.80
C ASN A 63 -0.36 -4.99 -10.11
N VAL A 64 -0.35 -3.69 -9.86
CA VAL A 64 -1.47 -2.99 -9.22
C VAL A 64 -2.68 -2.91 -10.16
N GLU A 65 -2.48 -2.68 -11.45
CA GLU A 65 -3.56 -2.73 -12.44
C GLU A 65 -4.19 -4.12 -12.55
N ASP A 66 -3.37 -5.17 -12.56
CA ASP A 66 -3.82 -6.55 -12.65
C ASP A 66 -4.63 -6.95 -11.41
N ILE A 67 -4.19 -6.52 -10.22
CA ILE A 67 -4.96 -6.68 -8.97
C ILE A 67 -6.32 -5.97 -9.09
N LYS A 68 -6.33 -4.70 -9.54
CA LYS A 68 -7.54 -3.89 -9.69
C LYS A 68 -8.51 -4.44 -10.76
N LYS A 69 -8.02 -5.17 -11.77
CA LYS A 69 -8.85 -5.79 -12.82
C LYS A 69 -9.47 -7.13 -12.39
N ARG A 70 -8.79 -7.86 -11.49
CA ARG A 70 -9.22 -9.19 -11.03
C ARG A 70 -10.44 -9.14 -10.10
N ASN A 71 -10.67 -8.01 -9.44
CA ASN A 71 -11.72 -7.82 -8.42
C ASN A 71 -12.63 -6.64 -8.73
#